data_AF-A0A1J5P6V1-F1
#
_entry.id   AF-A0A1J5P6V1-F1
#
_cell.length_a   1.000
_cell.length_b   1.000
_cell.length_c   1.000
_cell.angle_alpha   90.00
_cell.angle_beta   90.00
_cell.angle_gamma   90.00
#
_symmetry.space_group_name_H-M   'P 1'
#
loop_
_entity.id
_entity.type
_entity.pdbx_description
1 polymer ?
#
loop_
_entity_poly.entity_id
_entity_poly.type
_entity_poly.pdbx_seq_one_letter_code
_entity_poly.pdbx_strand_id
1 'polypeptide(L)' 'MLSAIEKIRYQNACIQTDAIFALEGFEPTEQKKALDRAVLAGRVTPEQVCDEMLAYAMQHKTTDGFAASRTWI' A
#
# COMPACT_ATOMS: atom_id res chain seq x y z
N MET A 1 2.66 14.25 3.48
CA MET A 1 1.63 14.03 2.44
C MET A 1 2.24 14.27 1.07
N LEU A 2 1.87 13.47 0.07
CA LEU A 2 2.37 13.62 -1.30
C LEU A 2 1.82 14.90 -1.97
N SER A 3 2.71 15.65 -2.63
CA SER A 3 2.36 16.70 -3.59
C SER A 3 1.64 16.13 -4.82
N ALA A 4 1.07 16.99 -5.66
CA ALA A 4 0.38 16.56 -6.88
C ALA A 4 1.30 15.74 -7.82
N ILE A 5 2.56 16.17 -7.99
CA ILE A 5 3.54 15.45 -8.82
C ILE A 5 3.89 14.10 -8.19
N GLU A 6 4.06 14.06 -6.87
CA GLU A 6 4.36 12.82 -6.15
C GLU A 6 3.19 11.84 -6.19
N LYS A 7 1.94 12.30 -6.14
CA LYS A 7 0.76 11.45 -6.33
C LYS A 7 0.74 10.81 -7.71
N ILE A 8 1.03 11.57 -8.77
CA ILE A 8 1.11 11.03 -10.14
C ILE A 8 2.24 9.99 -10.24
N ARG A 9 3.42 10.29 -9.68
CA ARG A 9 4.54 9.34 -9.67
C ARG A 9 4.20 8.07 -8.91
N TYR A 10 3.57 8.18 -7.74
CA TYR A 10 3.14 7.05 -6.93
C TYR A 10 2.10 6.20 -7.66
N GLN A 11 1.08 6.84 -8.26
CA GLN A 11 0.08 6.14 -9.06
C GLN A 11 0.70 5.36 -10.23
N ASN A 12 1.65 5.97 -10.95
CA ASN A 12 2.38 5.30 -12.02
C ASN A 12 3.20 4.11 -11.51
N ALA A 13 3.83 4.25 -10.32
CA ALA A 13 4.56 3.16 -9.69
C ALA A 13 3.63 2.00 -9.30
N CYS A 14 2.43 2.28 -8.77
CA CYS A 14 1.42 1.25 -8.51
C CYS A 14 1.03 0.51 -9.79
N ILE A 15 0.70 1.23 -10.87
CA ILE A 15 0.32 0.64 -12.17
C ILE A 15 1.44 -0.23 -12.75
N GLN A 16 2.69 0.26 -12.71
CA GLN A 16 3.84 -0.50 -13.20
C GLN A 16 4.09 -1.76 -12.38
N THR A 17 3.97 -1.66 -11.05
CA THR A 17 4.09 -2.82 -10.16
C THR A 17 3.03 -3.86 -10.50
N ASP A 18 1.76 -3.44 -10.59
CA ASP A 18 0.65 -4.35 -10.92
C ASP A 18 0.86 -5.03 -12.28
N ALA A 19 1.32 -4.28 -13.29
CA ALA A 19 1.62 -4.82 -14.61
C ALA A 19 2.76 -5.85 -14.58
N ILE A 20 3.82 -5.62 -13.79
CA ILE A 20 4.94 -6.55 -13.63
C ILE A 20 4.46 -7.86 -12.97
N PHE A 21 3.71 -7.75 -11.88
CA PHE A 21 3.19 -8.92 -11.16
C PHE A 21 2.17 -9.71 -12.00
N ALA A 22 1.38 -9.03 -12.85
CA ALA A 22 0.48 -9.68 -13.79
C ALA A 22 1.20 -10.55 -14.83
N LEU A 23 2.47 -10.25 -15.18
CA LEU A 23 3.27 -11.12 -16.06
C LEU A 23 3.50 -12.51 -15.46
N GLU A 24 3.44 -12.63 -14.13
CA GLU A 24 3.56 -13.90 -13.40
C GLU A 24 2.19 -14.47 -12.99
N GLY A 25 1.08 -13.87 -13.45
CA GLY A 25 -0.27 -14.32 -13.15
C GLY A 25 -0.79 -13.90 -11.77
N PHE A 26 -0.15 -12.92 -11.12
CA PHE A 26 -0.64 -12.35 -9.86
C PHE A 26 -1.64 -11.22 -10.10
N GLU A 27 -2.60 -11.12 -9.19
CA GLU A 27 -3.56 -10.01 -9.11
C GLU A 27 -3.33 -9.23 -7.80
N PRO A 28 -3.45 -7.89 -7.80
CA PRO A 28 -3.31 -7.11 -6.59
C PRO A 28 -4.40 -7.45 -5.57
N THR A 29 -3.98 -7.70 -4.33
CA THR A 29 -4.89 -8.03 -3.22
C THR A 29 -5.73 -6.83 -2.79
N GLU A 30 -6.88 -7.08 -2.15
CA GLU A 30 -7.71 -6.00 -1.60
C GLU A 30 -6.97 -5.18 -0.53
N GLN A 31 -6.10 -5.82 0.26
CA GLN A 31 -5.21 -5.13 1.18
C GLN A 31 -4.30 -4.15 0.45
N LYS A 32 -3.62 -4.58 -0.63
CA LYS A 32 -2.77 -3.67 -1.43
C LYS A 32 -3.57 -2.50 -1.99
N LYS A 33 -4.73 -2.75 -2.61
CA LYS A 33 -5.58 -1.69 -3.16
C LYS A 33 -6.03 -0.69 -2.09
N ALA A 34 -6.35 -1.15 -0.89
CA ALA A 34 -6.74 -0.27 0.21
C ALA A 34 -5.59 0.65 0.66
N LEU A 35 -4.37 0.12 0.73
CA LEU A 35 -3.17 0.88 1.09
C LEU A 35 -2.84 1.94 0.03
N ASP A 36 -2.84 1.56 -1.26
CA ASP A 36 -2.57 2.49 -2.36
C ASP A 36 -3.58 3.66 -2.35
N ARG A 37 -4.88 3.37 -2.11
CA ARG A 37 -5.92 4.40 -1.98
C ARG A 37 -5.68 5.33 -0.79
N ALA A 38 -5.30 4.80 0.37
CA ALA A 38 -5.05 5.62 1.56
C ALA A 38 -3.86 6.57 1.35
N VAL A 39 -2.80 6.10 0.70
CA VAL A 39 -1.62 6.92 0.34
C VAL A 39 -2.01 8.02 -0.66
N LEU A 40 -2.74 7.68 -1.73
CA LEU A 40 -3.18 8.66 -2.74
C LEU A 40 -4.15 9.71 -2.17
N ALA A 41 -4.99 9.31 -1.21
CA ALA A 41 -5.84 10.20 -0.44
C ALA A 41 -5.05 11.10 0.53
N GLY A 42 -3.78 10.82 0.79
CA GLY A 42 -2.94 11.57 1.72
C GLY A 42 -3.22 11.27 3.19
N ARG A 43 -3.93 10.18 3.51
CA ARG A 43 -4.24 9.78 4.89
C ARG A 43 -3.03 9.21 5.63
N VAL A 44 -2.09 8.65 4.87
CA VAL A 44 -0.88 7.98 5.35
C VAL A 44 0.23 8.21 4.32
N THR A 45 1.51 8.14 4.74
CA THR A 45 2.64 8.14 3.79
C THR A 45 3.10 6.71 3.48
N PRO A 46 3.75 6.47 2.32
CA PRO A 46 4.33 5.15 2.02
C PRO A 46 5.26 4.64 3.12
N GLU A 47 6.09 5.52 3.68
CA GLU A 47 7.05 5.19 4.75
C GLU A 47 6.31 4.73 6.02
N GLN A 48 5.26 5.46 6.41
CA GLN A 48 4.43 5.08 7.56
C GLN A 48 3.74 3.73 7.34
N VAL A 49 3.25 3.44 6.13
CA VAL A 49 2.68 2.12 5.82
C VAL A 49 3.71 1.01 6.01
N CYS A 50 4.93 1.20 5.51
CA CYS A 50 6.01 0.22 5.65
C CYS A 50 6.40 -0.01 7.12
N ASP A 51 6.62 1.06 7.88
CA ASP A 51 7.02 0.98 9.30
C ASP A 51 5.94 0.30 10.14
N GLU A 52 4.67 0.69 9.95
CA GLU A 52 3.55 0.11 10.68
C GLU A 52 3.28 -1.35 10.27
N MET A 53 3.46 -1.70 9.00
CA MET A 53 3.26 -3.06 8.51
C MET A 53 4.36 -3.99 8.99
N LEU A 54 5.61 -3.51 9.04
CA LEU A 54 6.72 -4.24 9.63
C LEU A 54 6.45 -4.52 11.11
N ALA A 55 6.05 -3.51 11.87
CA ALA A 55 5.69 -3.68 13.29
C ALA A 55 4.55 -4.70 13.46
N TYR A 56 3.51 -4.63 12.63
CA TYR A 56 2.40 -5.59 12.64
C TYR A 56 2.88 -7.01 12.34
N ALA A 57 3.65 -7.20 11.27
CA ALA A 57 4.19 -8.51 10.89
C ALA A 57 5.11 -9.10 11.96
N MET A 58 5.90 -8.26 12.63
CA MET A 58 6.75 -8.69 13.75
C MET A 58 5.94 -9.21 14.93
N GLN A 59 4.82 -8.57 15.24
CA GLN A 59 3.93 -8.95 16.35
C GLN A 59 3.05 -10.16 16.00
N HIS A 60 2.45 -10.18 14.82
CA HIS A 60 1.40 -11.13 14.43
C HIS A 60 1.91 -12.29 13.56
N LYS A 61 3.15 -12.22 13.07
CA LYS A 61 3.76 -13.19 12.14
C LYS A 61 2.97 -13.37 10.84
N THR A 62 2.15 -12.38 10.48
CA THR A 62 1.42 -12.28 9.22
C THR A 62 1.19 -10.80 8.89
N THR A 63 0.94 -10.49 7.61
CA THR A 63 0.44 -9.19 7.17
C THR A 63 -1.07 -9.20 6.95
N ASP A 64 -1.73 -10.36 7.03
CA ASP A 64 -3.18 -10.47 6.91
C ASP A 64 -3.87 -9.73 8.06
N GLY A 65 -4.88 -8.93 7.72
CA GLY A 65 -5.60 -8.11 8.69
C GLY A 65 -4.91 -6.79 9.04
N PHE A 66 -3.71 -6.52 8.51
CA PHE A 66 -3.02 -5.24 8.71
C PHE A 66 -3.91 -4.08 8.29
N ALA A 67 -4.40 -4.06 7.05
CA ALA A 67 -5.25 -2.95 6.57
C ALA A 67 -6.52 -2.81 7.42
N ALA A 68 -7.19 -3.91 7.77
CA ALA A 68 -8.40 -3.86 8.61
C ALA A 68 -8.16 -3.31 10.03
N SER A 69 -6.92 -3.36 10.51
CA SER A 69 -6.54 -2.87 11.84
C SER A 69 -6.15 -1.38 11.88
N ARG A 70 -6.18 -0.66 10.74
CA ARG A 70 -5.73 0.73 10.64
C ARG A 70 -6.89 1.70 10.56
N THR A 71 -6.82 2.77 11.36
CA THR A 71 -7.85 3.82 11.43
C THR A 71 -7.83 4.78 10.25
N TRP A 72 -6.76 4.75 9.44
CA TRP A 72 -6.55 5.62 8.29
C TRP A 72 -6.94 4.99 6.94
N ILE A 73 -7.47 3.76 6.96
CA ILE A 73 -8.01 3.06 5.79
C ILE A 73 -9.39 3.60 5.43
#